data_AF-A0A7L8A119-F1
#
_entry.id   AF-A0A7L8A119-F1
#
_cell.length_a   1.000
_cell.length_b   1.000
_cell.length_c   1.000
_cell.angle_alpha   90.00
_cell.angle_beta   90.00
_cell.angle_gamma   90.00
#
_symmetry.space_group_name_H-M   'P 1'
#
loop_
_entity.id
_entity.type
_entity.pdbx_description
1 polymer ?
#
loop_
_entity_poly.entity_id
_entity_poly.type
_entity_poly.pdbx_seq_one_letter_code
_entity_poly.pdbx_strand_id
1 'polypeptide(L)'
;MSYRSEQISFEVNKSLNSSFTQLKKDVLLIQEVHNHSQDLNKLVTLILASRSLRSVAYIQDDHYVYSDRQLHLNQKISSNLQQRIKTEALPFLYRKQSSLNNIEELHFVIKGKNGFYQLFLNARYMDDWLDNANLTLNGYVVNNHNQPIINQPQKLLIKAVYQSPQYPFKVVIGEPTQDVIMLIAMGAAFIFAFILLGLLFAKHLYNNNFSFRVDIERAIRAKEFIAYYQPIVW
;
A
#
# COMPACT_ATOMS: atom_id res chain seq x y z
N MET A 1 -1.47 9.11 -12.62
CA MET A 1 -0.91 8.63 -11.34
C MET A 1 -2.01 8.40 -10.29
N SER A 2 -2.93 9.33 -10.02
CA SER A 2 -4.11 9.11 -9.12
C SER A 2 -4.95 7.87 -9.46
N TYR A 3 -5.30 7.68 -10.74
CA TYR A 3 -6.14 6.57 -11.19
C TYR A 3 -5.60 5.17 -10.83
N ARG A 4 -4.28 4.99 -10.90
CA ARG A 4 -3.65 3.69 -10.59
C ARG A 4 -3.73 3.39 -9.09
N SER A 5 -3.47 4.39 -8.24
CA SER A 5 -3.61 4.28 -6.79
C SER A 5 -5.06 4.00 -6.39
N GLU A 6 -6.03 4.63 -7.05
CA GLU A 6 -7.46 4.38 -6.85
C GLU A 6 -7.84 2.94 -7.20
N GLN A 7 -7.43 2.45 -8.38
CA GLN A 7 -7.72 1.09 -8.82
C GLN A 7 -7.12 0.04 -7.88
N ILE A 8 -5.85 0.19 -7.48
CA ILE A 8 -5.20 -0.78 -6.58
C ILE A 8 -5.81 -0.71 -5.18
N SER A 9 -6.11 0.49 -4.67
CA SER A 9 -6.77 0.64 -3.37
C SER A 9 -8.13 -0.05 -3.36
N PHE A 10 -8.91 0.09 -4.44
CA PHE A 10 -10.17 -0.61 -4.64
C PHE A 10 -10.00 -2.13 -4.70
N GLU A 11 -9.08 -2.66 -5.51
CA GLU A 11 -8.88 -4.11 -5.65
C GLU A 11 -8.37 -4.75 -4.35
N VAL A 12 -7.45 -4.10 -3.63
CA VAL A 12 -6.99 -4.54 -2.30
C VAL A 12 -8.16 -4.54 -1.31
N ASN A 13 -8.97 -3.47 -1.30
CA ASN A 13 -10.15 -3.39 -0.44
C ASN A 13 -11.15 -4.51 -0.74
N LYS A 14 -11.43 -4.76 -2.02
CA LYS A 14 -12.32 -5.83 -2.49
C LYS A 14 -11.80 -7.22 -2.09
N SER A 15 -10.50 -7.47 -2.28
CA SER A 15 -9.86 -8.74 -1.89
C SER A 15 -9.94 -8.99 -0.38
N LEU A 16 -9.65 -7.97 0.44
CA LEU A 16 -9.77 -8.08 1.90
C LEU A 16 -11.21 -8.30 2.34
N ASN A 17 -12.16 -7.56 1.77
CA ASN A 17 -13.60 -7.76 2.04
C ASN A 17 -14.04 -9.19 1.73
N SER A 18 -13.68 -9.69 0.55
CA SER A 18 -14.00 -11.06 0.14
C SER A 18 -13.40 -12.08 1.11
N SER A 19 -12.13 -11.90 1.47
CA SER A 19 -11.41 -12.81 2.37
C SER A 19 -12.03 -12.82 3.77
N PHE A 20 -12.32 -11.66 4.37
CA PHE A 20 -12.97 -11.59 5.68
C PHE A 20 -14.41 -12.10 5.66
N THR A 21 -15.15 -11.88 4.58
CA THR A 21 -16.49 -12.44 4.41
C THR A 21 -16.46 -13.95 4.32
N GLN A 22 -15.49 -14.53 3.60
CA GLN A 22 -15.33 -15.97 3.54
C GLN A 22 -14.96 -16.56 4.90
N LEU A 23 -13.95 -16.00 5.57
CA LEU A 23 -13.54 -16.42 6.92
C LEU A 23 -14.68 -16.33 7.94
N LYS A 24 -15.47 -15.25 7.88
CA LYS A 24 -16.65 -15.08 8.72
C LYS A 24 -17.70 -16.16 8.46
N LYS A 25 -17.98 -16.48 7.20
CA LYS A 25 -18.93 -17.55 6.86
C LYS A 25 -18.43 -18.88 7.39
N ASP A 26 -17.17 -19.21 7.13
CA ASP A 26 -16.61 -20.52 7.47
C ASP A 26 -16.56 -20.75 8.99
N VAL A 27 -16.17 -19.74 9.77
CA VAL A 27 -16.12 -19.88 11.23
C VAL A 27 -17.51 -19.97 11.86
N LEU A 28 -18.51 -19.28 11.30
CA LEU A 28 -19.88 -19.30 11.83
C LEU A 28 -20.63 -20.61 11.53
N LEU A 29 -20.10 -21.46 10.64
CA LEU A 29 -20.61 -22.82 10.42
C LEU A 29 -20.15 -23.82 11.50
N ILE A 30 -19.15 -23.43 12.31
CA ILE A 30 -18.59 -24.27 13.37
C ILE A 30 -19.48 -24.16 14.60
N GLN A 31 -19.80 -25.29 15.23
CA GLN A 31 -20.67 -25.28 16.39
C GLN A 31 -19.95 -24.71 17.61
N GLU A 32 -20.68 -23.92 18.39
CA GLU A 32 -20.17 -23.34 19.64
C GLU A 32 -20.15 -24.35 20.79
N VAL A 33 -20.66 -25.57 20.56
CA VAL A 33 -20.86 -26.58 21.59
C VAL A 33 -19.58 -27.38 21.81
N HIS A 34 -19.14 -27.34 23.05
CA HIS A 34 -17.93 -27.94 23.57
C HIS A 34 -18.10 -29.46 23.72
N ASN A 35 -17.84 -30.27 22.67
CA ASN A 35 -17.51 -31.70 22.81
C ASN A 35 -17.26 -32.50 21.51
N HIS A 36 -17.33 -31.89 20.32
CA HIS A 36 -17.23 -32.67 19.09
C HIS A 36 -15.82 -32.56 18.48
N SER A 37 -15.07 -33.67 18.49
CA SER A 37 -13.79 -33.81 17.77
C SER A 37 -13.90 -33.42 16.28
N GLN A 38 -15.10 -33.56 15.69
CA GLN A 38 -15.41 -33.14 14.34
C GLN A 38 -15.30 -31.61 14.12
N ASP A 39 -15.64 -30.80 15.12
CA ASP A 39 -15.57 -29.34 14.99
C ASP A 39 -14.13 -28.82 15.12
N LEU A 40 -13.31 -29.48 15.94
CA LEU A 40 -11.86 -29.25 15.95
C LEU A 40 -11.24 -29.53 14.58
N ASN A 41 -11.61 -30.66 13.95
CA ASN A 41 -11.13 -30.99 12.62
C ASN A 41 -11.53 -29.94 11.57
N LYS A 42 -12.72 -29.34 11.68
CA LYS A 42 -13.14 -28.23 10.80
C LYS A 42 -12.30 -26.97 11.03
N LEU A 43 -12.01 -26.60 12.28
CA LEU A 43 -11.13 -25.47 12.60
C LEU A 43 -9.71 -25.69 12.05
N VAL A 44 -9.15 -26.87 12.27
CA VAL A 44 -7.83 -27.24 11.76
C VAL A 44 -7.83 -27.21 10.24
N THR A 45 -8.86 -27.76 9.58
CA THR A 45 -8.98 -27.72 8.12
C THR A 45 -9.06 -26.29 7.60
N LEU A 46 -9.82 -25.41 8.27
CA LEU A 46 -9.93 -23.99 7.91
C LEU A 46 -8.56 -23.28 7.98
N ILE A 47 -7.76 -23.59 9.00
CA ILE A 47 -6.41 -23.03 9.15
C ILE A 47 -5.46 -23.58 8.09
N LEU A 48 -5.45 -24.89 7.87
CA LEU A 48 -4.59 -25.52 6.86
C LEU A 48 -4.92 -25.07 5.43
N ALA A 49 -6.18 -24.74 5.16
CA ALA A 49 -6.61 -24.22 3.86
C ALA A 49 -6.23 -22.74 3.65
N SER A 50 -5.84 -22.01 4.70
CA SER A 50 -5.60 -20.57 4.64
C SER A 50 -4.13 -20.24 4.88
N ARG A 51 -3.55 -19.42 3.98
CA ARG A 51 -2.18 -18.91 4.16
C ARG A 51 -2.09 -17.78 5.19
N SER A 52 -3.19 -17.05 5.39
CA SER A 52 -3.23 -15.89 6.28
C SER A 52 -3.76 -16.21 7.67
N LEU A 53 -4.59 -17.24 7.83
CA LEU A 53 -5.15 -17.62 9.14
C LEU A 53 -4.20 -18.58 9.88
N ARG A 54 -3.83 -18.24 11.11
CA ARG A 54 -2.92 -19.05 11.94
C ARG A 54 -3.60 -19.85 13.02
N SER A 55 -4.70 -19.32 13.54
CA SER A 55 -5.43 -19.90 14.67
C SER A 55 -6.82 -19.30 14.73
N VAL A 56 -7.72 -20.02 15.38
CA VAL A 56 -9.07 -19.57 15.71
C VAL A 56 -9.33 -19.97 17.16
N ALA A 57 -9.85 -19.04 17.96
CA ALA A 57 -10.33 -19.32 19.29
C ALA A 57 -11.76 -18.85 19.48
N TYR A 58 -12.50 -19.58 20.31
CA TYR A 58 -13.85 -19.20 20.73
C TYR A 58 -13.80 -18.64 22.16
N ILE A 59 -14.52 -17.55 22.37
CA ILE A 59 -14.57 -16.78 23.61
C ILE A 59 -16.00 -16.79 24.12
N GLN A 60 -16.16 -17.14 25.40
CA GLN A 60 -17.41 -17.04 26.13
C GLN A 60 -17.11 -16.64 27.57
N ASP A 61 -17.97 -15.82 28.17
CA ASP A 61 -17.86 -15.43 29.58
C ASP A 61 -16.47 -14.89 29.97
N ASP A 62 -15.90 -14.03 29.12
CA ASP A 62 -14.56 -13.44 29.26
C ASP A 62 -13.38 -14.46 29.30
N HIS A 63 -13.59 -15.69 28.82
CA HIS A 63 -12.56 -16.72 28.72
C HIS A 63 -12.47 -17.31 27.32
N TYR A 64 -11.27 -17.70 26.91
CA TYR A 64 -11.10 -18.63 25.79
C TYR A 64 -11.61 -19.98 26.24
N VAL A 65 -12.57 -20.53 25.49
CA VAL A 65 -13.23 -21.81 25.78
C VAL A 65 -12.56 -22.93 25.00
N TYR A 66 -12.29 -22.72 23.71
CA TYR A 66 -11.53 -23.67 22.87
C TYR A 66 -10.78 -22.93 21.78
N SER A 67 -9.81 -23.61 21.18
CA SER A 67 -9.11 -23.18 19.97
C SER A 67 -8.94 -24.35 19.00
N ASP A 68 -8.41 -24.06 17.82
CA ASP A 68 -7.98 -25.08 16.85
C ASP A 68 -6.96 -26.09 17.39
N ARG A 69 -6.28 -25.77 18.50
CA ARG A 69 -5.22 -26.62 19.09
C ARG A 69 -5.65 -27.30 20.37
N GLN A 70 -6.62 -26.72 21.08
CA GLN A 70 -7.01 -27.16 22.41
C GLN A 70 -8.51 -27.16 22.54
N LEU A 71 -9.07 -28.37 22.75
CA LEU A 71 -10.49 -28.58 22.94
C LEU A 71 -11.02 -27.93 24.22
N HIS A 72 -10.19 -27.80 25.26
CA HIS A 72 -10.58 -27.23 26.55
C HIS A 72 -9.57 -26.15 26.95
N LEU A 73 -10.03 -24.91 26.94
CA LEU A 73 -9.34 -23.73 27.44
C LEU A 73 -10.18 -23.13 28.56
N ASN A 74 -9.50 -22.56 29.55
CA ASN A 74 -10.12 -21.72 30.56
C ASN A 74 -9.22 -20.52 30.88
N GLN A 75 -8.64 -19.94 29.83
CA GLN A 75 -7.75 -18.80 29.96
C GLN A 75 -8.55 -17.51 29.80
N LYS A 76 -8.47 -16.64 30.81
CA LYS A 76 -9.14 -15.33 30.76
C LYS A 76 -8.60 -14.47 29.62
N ILE A 77 -9.49 -13.85 28.86
CA ILE A 77 -9.09 -12.90 27.81
C ILE A 77 -8.53 -11.61 28.43
N SER A 78 -7.64 -10.92 27.72
CA SER A 78 -7.04 -9.68 28.23
C SER A 78 -8.10 -8.60 28.52
N SER A 79 -7.86 -7.77 29.54
CA SER A 79 -8.77 -6.67 29.91
C SER A 79 -9.08 -5.73 28.74
N ASN A 80 -8.09 -5.46 27.88
CA ASN A 80 -8.29 -4.67 26.68
C ASN A 80 -9.28 -5.34 25.70
N LEU A 81 -9.19 -6.66 25.50
CA LEU A 81 -10.13 -7.37 24.64
C LEU A 81 -11.54 -7.40 25.24
N GLN A 82 -11.67 -7.56 26.56
CA GLN A 82 -12.96 -7.48 27.26
C GLN A 82 -13.63 -6.13 27.04
N GLN A 83 -12.85 -5.04 27.16
CA GLN A 83 -13.35 -3.69 26.92
C GLN A 83 -13.80 -3.53 25.46
N ARG A 84 -12.97 -3.92 24.49
CA ARG A 84 -13.30 -3.80 23.06
C ARG A 84 -14.57 -4.56 22.69
N ILE A 85 -14.75 -5.78 23.20
CA ILE A 85 -15.97 -6.58 22.98
C ILE A 85 -17.23 -5.85 23.49
N LYS A 86 -17.11 -5.06 24.56
CA LYS A 86 -18.23 -4.30 25.15
C LYS A 86 -18.48 -2.96 24.46
N THR A 87 -17.45 -2.33 23.90
CA THR A 87 -17.54 -0.93 23.41
C THR A 87 -17.48 -0.78 21.90
N GLU A 88 -16.86 -1.71 21.16
CA GLU A 88 -16.71 -1.61 19.72
C GLU A 88 -17.83 -2.34 18.98
N ALA A 89 -18.24 -1.78 17.83
CA ALA A 89 -19.18 -2.45 16.94
C ALA A 89 -18.53 -3.68 16.30
N LEU A 90 -19.26 -4.80 16.27
CA LEU A 90 -18.79 -6.05 15.70
C LEU A 90 -19.14 -6.15 14.20
N PRO A 91 -18.28 -6.78 13.37
CA PRO A 91 -16.97 -7.30 13.73
C PRO A 91 -15.93 -6.18 13.85
N PHE A 92 -14.86 -6.38 14.64
CA PHE A 92 -13.75 -5.43 14.76
C PHE A 92 -12.38 -6.03 14.46
N LEU A 93 -11.44 -5.17 14.09
CA LEU A 93 -10.09 -5.49 13.61
C LEU A 93 -9.04 -4.69 14.36
N TYR A 94 -8.01 -5.38 14.87
CA TYR A 94 -6.88 -4.73 15.50
C TYR A 94 -5.62 -5.60 15.44
N ARG A 95 -4.45 -4.98 15.41
CA ARG A 95 -3.15 -5.66 15.45
C ARG A 95 -2.57 -5.60 16.86
N LYS A 96 -2.16 -6.75 17.40
CA LYS A 96 -1.54 -6.84 18.73
C LYS A 96 -0.75 -8.14 18.85
N GLN A 97 0.13 -8.21 19.85
CA GLN A 97 0.66 -9.48 20.32
C GLN A 97 -0.45 -10.32 20.99
N SER A 98 -0.66 -11.53 20.47
CA SER A 98 -1.67 -12.47 20.94
C SER A 98 -1.34 -12.98 22.35
N SER A 99 -2.34 -13.00 23.23
CA SER A 99 -2.19 -13.55 24.59
C SER A 99 -2.07 -15.07 24.61
N LEU A 100 -2.50 -15.77 23.54
CA LEU A 100 -2.46 -17.22 23.44
C LEU A 100 -1.08 -17.71 22.96
N ASN A 101 -0.51 -17.03 21.96
CA ASN A 101 0.71 -17.49 21.29
C ASN A 101 1.92 -16.58 21.49
N ASN A 102 1.75 -15.39 22.08
CA ASN A 102 2.77 -14.35 22.24
C ASN A 102 3.41 -13.89 20.91
N ILE A 103 2.65 -13.91 19.81
CA ILE A 103 3.10 -13.48 18.48
C ILE A 103 2.24 -12.30 18.03
N GLU A 104 2.84 -11.35 17.32
CA GLU A 104 2.11 -10.24 16.71
C GLU A 104 1.20 -10.73 15.58
N GLU A 105 -0.10 -10.46 15.72
CA GLU A 105 -1.13 -10.97 14.82
C GLU A 105 -2.18 -9.88 14.55
N LEU A 106 -2.83 -9.99 13.39
CA LEU A 106 -4.05 -9.24 13.11
C LEU A 106 -5.23 -10.04 13.66
N HIS A 107 -5.92 -9.46 14.63
CA HIS A 107 -7.08 -10.08 15.27
C HIS A 107 -8.35 -9.61 14.58
N PHE A 108 -9.16 -10.57 14.16
CA PHE A 108 -10.49 -10.34 13.62
C PHE A 108 -11.54 -10.99 14.52
N VAL A 109 -12.36 -10.17 15.17
CA VAL A 109 -13.34 -10.63 16.17
C VAL A 109 -14.75 -10.56 15.61
N ILE A 110 -15.47 -11.67 15.71
CA ILE A 110 -16.78 -11.88 15.10
C ILE A 110 -17.76 -12.36 16.17
N LYS A 111 -19.00 -11.86 16.14
CA LYS A 111 -20.07 -12.31 17.02
C LYS A 111 -20.58 -13.70 16.62
N GLY A 112 -20.54 -14.66 17.55
CA GLY A 112 -21.27 -15.93 17.46
C GLY A 112 -22.67 -15.83 18.05
N LYS A 113 -23.39 -16.95 18.15
CA LYS A 113 -24.70 -17.07 18.82
C LYS A 113 -24.59 -16.77 20.31
N ASN A 114 -23.70 -17.46 21.02
CA ASN A 114 -23.55 -17.39 22.49
C ASN A 114 -22.25 -16.70 22.93
N GLY A 115 -21.29 -16.52 22.01
CA GLY A 115 -19.97 -15.99 22.33
C GLY A 115 -19.39 -15.17 21.18
N PHE A 116 -18.07 -15.25 21.03
CA PHE A 116 -17.31 -14.56 20.00
C PHE A 116 -16.22 -15.46 19.45
N TYR A 117 -16.01 -15.38 18.13
CA TYR A 117 -14.85 -15.99 17.49
C TYR A 117 -13.76 -14.94 17.34
N GLN A 118 -12.53 -15.31 17.69
CA GLN A 118 -11.34 -14.53 17.42
C GLN A 118 -10.46 -15.28 16.44
N LEU A 119 -10.26 -14.69 15.27
CA LEU A 119 -9.40 -15.21 14.22
C LEU A 119 -8.05 -14.49 14.32
N PHE A 120 -6.97 -15.28 14.33
CA PHE A 120 -5.60 -14.80 14.41
C PHE A 120 -4.95 -14.89 13.04
N LEU A 121 -4.79 -13.75 12.39
CA LEU A 121 -4.20 -13.65 11.06
C LEU A 121 -2.70 -13.32 11.17
N ASN A 122 -1.90 -13.92 10.29
CA ASN A 122 -0.47 -13.72 10.21
C ASN A 122 -0.16 -12.30 9.75
N ALA A 123 0.22 -11.42 10.69
CA ALA A 123 0.50 -10.03 10.40
C ALA A 123 1.59 -9.85 9.34
N ARG A 124 2.69 -10.62 9.45
CA ARG A 124 3.81 -10.54 8.51
C ARG A 124 3.41 -10.95 7.10
N TYR A 125 2.64 -12.03 6.97
CA TYR A 125 2.12 -12.44 5.65
C TYR A 125 1.22 -11.37 5.04
N MET A 126 0.38 -10.70 5.85
CA MET A 126 -0.49 -9.63 5.35
C MET A 126 0.31 -8.40 4.93
N ASP A 127 1.37 -8.06 5.67
CA ASP A 127 2.31 -6.99 5.33
C ASP A 127 3.00 -7.29 3.99
N ASP A 128 3.62 -8.48 3.87
CA ASP A 128 4.29 -8.93 2.65
C ASP A 128 3.30 -9.01 1.46
N TRP A 129 2.06 -9.46 1.68
CA TRP A 129 1.03 -9.53 0.64
C TRP A 129 0.69 -8.15 0.08
N LEU A 130 0.58 -7.13 0.93
CA LEU A 130 0.27 -5.78 0.50
C LEU A 130 1.47 -5.11 -0.20
N ASP A 131 2.68 -5.31 0.32
CA ASP A 131 3.90 -4.80 -0.31
C ASP A 131 4.10 -5.38 -1.72
N ASN A 132 3.71 -6.64 -1.92
CA ASN A 132 3.77 -7.30 -3.22
C ASN A 132 2.59 -6.99 -4.14
N ALA A 133 1.56 -6.24 -3.68
CA ALA A 133 0.44 -5.86 -4.53
C ALA A 133 0.88 -4.89 -5.65
N ASN A 134 1.91 -4.07 -5.39
CA ASN A 134 2.54 -3.26 -6.42
C ASN A 134 3.96 -2.80 -6.01
N LEU A 135 4.96 -3.11 -6.83
CA LEU A 135 6.36 -2.72 -6.55
C LEU A 135 6.63 -1.20 -6.57
N THR A 136 5.71 -0.39 -7.09
CA THR A 136 5.90 1.06 -7.27
C THR A 136 5.00 1.93 -6.40
N LEU A 137 4.08 1.34 -5.64
CA LEU A 137 3.17 2.07 -4.76
C LEU A 137 3.22 1.45 -3.38
N ASN A 138 3.18 2.31 -2.36
CA ASN A 138 3.15 1.84 -0.98
C ASN A 138 1.72 1.92 -0.44
N GLY A 139 1.35 0.87 0.28
CA GLY A 139 0.01 0.69 0.83
C GLY A 139 0.05 0.40 2.31
N TYR A 140 -0.97 0.86 3.01
CA TYR A 140 -1.24 0.46 4.38
C TYR A 140 -2.75 0.39 4.63
N VAL A 141 -3.14 -0.40 5.62
CA VAL A 141 -4.53 -0.56 6.03
C VAL A 141 -4.66 -0.15 7.48
N VAL A 142 -5.67 0.66 7.77
CA VAL A 142 -5.98 1.08 9.14
C VAL A 142 -7.40 0.67 9.50
N ASN A 143 -7.64 0.48 10.79
CA ASN A 143 -8.99 0.31 11.32
C ASN A 143 -9.73 1.66 11.42
N ASN A 144 -10.99 1.62 11.88
CA ASN A 144 -11.81 2.83 12.08
C ASN A 144 -11.22 3.83 13.10
N HIS A 145 -10.29 3.40 13.96
CA HIS A 145 -9.55 4.26 14.89
C HIS A 145 -8.25 4.82 14.29
N ASN A 146 -8.04 4.65 12.97
CA ASN A 146 -6.81 4.98 12.26
C ASN A 146 -5.55 4.25 12.79
N GLN A 147 -5.73 3.15 13.52
CA GLN A 147 -4.62 2.31 13.95
C GLN A 147 -4.19 1.39 12.81
N PRO A 148 -2.89 1.25 12.53
CA PRO A 148 -2.42 0.37 11.47
C PRO A 148 -2.70 -1.09 11.81
N ILE A 149 -3.26 -1.80 10.83
CA ILE A 149 -3.53 -3.23 10.91
C ILE A 149 -2.72 -4.04 9.89
N ILE A 150 -2.38 -3.45 8.75
CA ILE A 150 -1.46 -4.01 7.74
C ILE A 150 -0.54 -2.89 7.29
N ASN A 151 0.76 -3.12 7.35
CA ASN A 151 1.84 -2.16 7.15
C ASN A 151 1.77 -0.93 8.07
N GLN A 152 2.94 -0.32 8.30
CA GLN A 152 3.00 0.95 9.01
C GLN A 152 2.61 2.11 8.08
N PRO A 153 1.92 3.15 8.60
CA PRO A 153 1.55 4.31 7.79
C PRO A 153 2.80 5.01 7.25
N GLN A 154 2.81 5.28 5.96
CA GLN A 154 3.92 5.95 5.29
C GLN A 154 3.52 7.36 4.85
N LYS A 155 4.52 8.22 4.62
CA LYS A 155 4.30 9.54 4.04
C LYS A 155 4.06 9.39 2.54
N LEU A 156 2.80 9.60 2.14
CA LEU A 156 2.34 9.53 0.76
C LEU A 156 1.92 10.93 0.31
N LEU A 157 2.45 11.39 -0.82
CA LEU A 157 2.11 12.72 -1.36
C LEU A 157 0.81 12.69 -2.15
N ILE A 158 0.65 11.67 -3.00
CA ILE A 158 -0.56 11.41 -3.77
C ILE A 158 -1.10 10.06 -3.30
N LYS A 159 -2.33 10.04 -2.78
CA LYS A 159 -2.93 8.83 -2.21
C LYS A 159 -4.41 8.69 -2.54
N ALA A 160 -4.83 7.45 -2.70
CA ALA A 160 -6.22 7.04 -2.77
C ALA A 160 -6.60 6.33 -1.46
N VAL A 161 -7.81 6.60 -0.99
CA VAL A 161 -8.35 5.99 0.22
C VAL A 161 -9.66 5.30 -0.13
N TYR A 162 -9.77 4.02 0.17
CA TYR A 162 -11.01 3.27 -0.02
C TYR A 162 -11.47 2.67 1.31
N GLN A 163 -12.62 3.14 1.79
CA GLN A 163 -13.26 2.64 3.00
C GLN A 163 -14.00 1.34 2.69
N SER A 164 -13.80 0.32 3.51
CA SER A 164 -14.57 -0.91 3.39
C SER A 164 -16.06 -0.66 3.72
N PRO A 165 -16.99 -1.16 2.88
CA PRO A 165 -18.41 -1.02 3.14
C PRO A 165 -18.92 -2.00 4.22
N GLN A 166 -18.21 -3.09 4.49
CA GLN A 166 -18.70 -4.19 5.35
C GLN A 166 -17.91 -4.35 6.66
N TYR A 167 -16.67 -3.86 6.70
CA TYR A 167 -15.75 -4.09 7.82
C TYR A 167 -15.10 -2.77 8.25
N PRO A 168 -14.65 -2.67 9.52
CA PRO A 168 -14.13 -1.41 10.06
C PRO A 168 -12.66 -1.18 9.68
N PHE A 169 -12.39 -1.11 8.37
CA PHE A 169 -11.06 -0.78 7.84
C PHE A 169 -11.14 0.10 6.60
N LYS A 170 -10.05 0.81 6.33
CA LYS A 170 -9.81 1.48 5.05
C LYS A 170 -8.41 1.16 4.54
N VAL A 171 -8.33 1.10 3.22
CA VAL A 171 -7.09 0.87 2.49
C VAL A 171 -6.58 2.21 1.98
N VAL A 172 -5.31 2.49 2.21
CA VAL A 172 -4.64 3.70 1.74
C VAL A 172 -3.48 3.27 0.87
N ILE A 173 -3.48 3.69 -0.40
CA ILE A 173 -2.39 3.38 -1.35
C ILE A 173 -1.98 4.67 -2.04
N GLY A 174 -0.69 4.85 -2.23
CA GLY A 174 -0.17 6.04 -2.86
C GLY A 174 1.30 5.97 -3.20
N GLU A 175 1.78 7.08 -3.74
CA GLU A 175 3.19 7.24 -4.10
C GLU A 175 3.98 7.77 -2.89
N PRO A 176 5.10 7.11 -2.54
CA PRO A 176 6.00 7.62 -1.52
C PRO A 176 6.45 9.03 -1.85
N THR A 177 6.45 9.91 -0.84
CA THR A 177 6.85 11.30 -1.04
C THR A 177 8.26 11.43 -1.65
N GLN A 178 9.18 10.53 -1.31
CA GLN A 178 10.55 10.52 -1.83
C GLN A 178 10.60 10.28 -3.34
N ASP A 179 9.82 9.33 -3.84
CA ASP A 179 9.79 8.99 -5.26
C ASP A 179 9.22 10.13 -6.11
N VAL A 180 8.16 10.78 -5.62
CA VAL A 180 7.57 11.93 -6.31
C VAL A 180 8.53 13.12 -6.34
N ILE A 181 9.21 13.41 -5.22
CA ILE A 181 10.22 14.48 -5.16
C ILE A 181 11.38 14.17 -6.10
N MET A 182 11.85 12.91 -6.13
CA MET A 182 12.92 12.49 -7.03
C MET A 182 12.52 12.67 -8.50
N LEU A 183 11.29 12.29 -8.87
CA LEU A 183 10.78 12.47 -10.22
C LEU A 183 10.73 13.96 -10.61
N ILE A 184 10.25 14.82 -9.72
CA ILE A 184 10.22 16.28 -9.94
C ILE A 184 11.65 16.83 -10.09
N ALA A 185 12.57 16.42 -9.22
CA ALA A 185 13.96 16.85 -9.26
C ALA A 185 14.66 16.42 -10.56
N MET A 186 14.45 15.18 -11.01
CA MET A 186 14.97 14.68 -12.29
C MET A 186 14.40 15.45 -13.48
N GLY A 187 13.09 15.73 -13.49
CA GLY A 187 12.46 16.54 -14.52
C GLY A 187 13.02 17.97 -14.58
N ALA A 188 13.19 18.60 -13.41
CA ALA A 188 13.78 19.93 -13.31
C ALA A 188 15.25 19.95 -13.79
N ALA A 189 16.05 18.95 -13.41
CA ALA A 189 17.43 18.82 -13.85
C ALA A 189 17.54 18.64 -15.38
N PHE A 190 16.63 17.85 -15.97
CA PHE A 190 16.58 17.66 -17.43
C PHE A 190 16.25 18.97 -18.16
N ILE A 191 15.23 19.70 -17.69
CA ILE A 191 14.87 21.01 -18.27
C ILE A 191 16.04 21.99 -18.16
N PHE A 192 16.69 22.04 -17.00
CA PHE A 192 17.83 22.93 -16.78
C PHE A 192 19.01 22.60 -17.69
N ALA A 193 19.31 21.31 -17.88
CA ALA A 193 20.33 20.85 -18.84
C ALA A 193 19.98 21.27 -20.28
N PHE A 194 18.71 21.16 -20.67
CA PHE A 194 18.25 21.55 -22.00
C PHE A 194 18.38 23.06 -22.23
N ILE A 195 18.03 23.88 -21.23
CA ILE A 195 18.22 25.34 -21.28
C ILE A 195 19.70 25.70 -21.41
N LEU A 196 20.57 25.08 -20.62
CA LEU A 196 22.02 25.30 -20.71
C LEU A 196 22.58 24.94 -22.08
N LEU A 197 22.18 23.80 -22.65
CA LEU A 197 22.55 23.40 -24.02
C LEU A 197 22.06 24.42 -25.05
N GLY A 198 20.81 24.89 -24.92
CA GLY A 198 20.25 25.93 -25.79
C GLY A 198 21.05 27.24 -25.72
N LEU A 199 21.45 27.68 -24.52
CA LEU A 199 22.29 28.86 -24.34
C LEU A 199 23.68 28.69 -24.94
N LEU A 200 24.31 27.53 -24.77
CA LEU A 200 25.61 27.22 -25.39
C LEU A 200 25.52 27.23 -26.92
N PHE A 201 24.46 26.66 -27.47
CA PHE A 201 24.22 26.64 -28.92
C PHE A 201 23.96 28.05 -29.47
N ALA A 202 23.13 28.85 -28.79
CA ALA A 202 22.88 30.23 -29.16
C ALA A 202 24.16 31.08 -29.10
N LYS A 203 25.00 30.89 -28.07
CA LYS A 203 26.31 31.53 -27.96
C LYS A 203 27.24 31.12 -29.11
N HIS A 204 27.25 29.85 -29.48
CA HIS A 204 28.06 29.36 -30.61
C HIS A 204 27.63 30.02 -31.93
N LEU A 205 26.33 30.07 -32.21
CA LEU A 205 25.81 30.76 -33.40
C LEU A 205 26.12 32.26 -33.38
N TYR A 206 25.94 32.94 -32.24
CA TYR A 206 26.26 34.35 -32.11
C TYR A 206 27.75 34.62 -32.37
N ASN A 207 28.65 33.82 -31.77
CA ASN A 207 30.09 33.97 -31.97
C ASN A 207 30.52 33.68 -33.41
N ASN A 208 29.97 32.65 -34.07
CA ASN A 208 30.28 32.37 -35.47
C ASN A 208 29.74 33.46 -36.41
N ASN A 209 28.54 33.98 -36.15
CA ASN A 209 27.99 35.10 -36.93
C ASN A 209 28.78 36.39 -36.69
N PHE A 210 29.26 36.60 -35.46
CA PHE A 210 30.13 37.72 -35.12
C PHE A 210 31.50 37.59 -35.80
N SER A 211 32.13 36.41 -35.79
CA SER A 211 33.40 36.21 -36.49
C SER A 211 33.24 36.37 -38.00
N PHE A 212 32.18 35.84 -38.60
CA PHE A 212 31.90 36.02 -40.03
C PHE A 212 31.70 37.49 -40.40
N ARG A 213 30.98 38.26 -39.57
CA ARG A 213 30.81 39.71 -39.78
C ARG A 213 32.14 40.46 -39.65
N VAL A 214 32.94 40.14 -38.64
CA VAL A 214 34.26 40.75 -38.43
C VAL A 214 35.22 40.40 -39.58
N ASP A 215 35.17 39.17 -40.08
CA ASP A 215 35.98 38.72 -41.22
C ASP A 215 35.58 39.44 -42.52
N ILE A 216 34.26 39.62 -42.77
CA ILE A 216 33.78 40.45 -43.89
C ILE A 216 34.26 41.89 -43.74
N GLU A 217 34.10 42.51 -42.58
CA GLU A 217 34.52 43.90 -42.35
C GLU A 217 36.05 44.08 -42.48
N ARG A 218 36.83 43.06 -42.12
CA ARG A 218 38.28 43.03 -42.30
C ARG A 218 38.66 42.88 -43.78
N ALA A 219 38.01 41.96 -44.51
CA ALA A 219 38.26 41.74 -45.94
C ALA A 219 37.84 42.96 -46.80
N ILE A 220 36.76 43.66 -46.43
CA ILE A 220 36.37 44.95 -47.04
C ILE A 220 37.48 46.00 -46.84
N ARG A 221 38.01 46.14 -45.62
CA ARG A 221 39.08 47.11 -45.32
C ARG A 221 40.40 46.79 -46.01
N ALA A 222 40.72 45.50 -46.16
CA ALA A 222 41.92 45.02 -46.84
C ALA A 222 41.82 45.07 -48.38
N LYS A 223 40.66 45.47 -48.95
CA LYS A 223 40.36 45.44 -50.39
C LYS A 223 40.58 44.07 -51.03
N GLU A 224 40.33 43.00 -50.28
CA GLU A 224 40.49 41.61 -50.75
C GLU A 224 39.32 41.17 -51.64
N PHE A 225 38.22 41.94 -51.64
CA PHE A 225 37.12 41.76 -52.59
C PHE A 225 37.48 42.32 -53.96
N ILE A 226 37.93 41.45 -54.87
CA ILE A 226 38.04 41.75 -56.29
C ILE A 226 36.64 41.65 -56.89
N ALA A 227 36.08 42.79 -57.33
CA ALA A 227 34.82 42.81 -58.05
C ALA A 227 35.02 42.15 -59.42
N TYR A 228 34.75 40.85 -59.52
CA TYR A 228 34.53 40.22 -60.81
C TYR A 228 33.18 40.70 -61.34
N TYR A 229 33.21 41.71 -62.21
CA TYR A 229 32.09 41.99 -63.10
C TYR A 229 31.88 40.75 -63.98
N GLN A 230 30.92 39.89 -63.64
CA GLN A 230 30.38 38.94 -64.59
C GLN A 230 29.45 39.74 -65.52
N PRO A 231 29.77 39.86 -66.82
CA PRO A 231 28.83 40.46 -67.75
C PRO A 231 27.58 39.56 -67.80
N ILE A 232 26.42 40.13 -67.48
CA ILE A 232 25.14 39.53 -67.82
C ILE A 232 25.00 39.71 -69.34
N VAL A 233 25.26 38.63 -70.07
CA VAL A 233 25.06 38.59 -71.52
C VAL A 233 23.58 38.30 -71.77
N TRP A 234 22.88 39.26 -72.39
CA TRP A 234 21.63 39.02 -73.12
C TRP A 234 21.92 39.11 -74.61
#